data_AF-A0A521HFK2-F1
#
_entry.id   AF-A0A521HFK2-F1
#
_cell.length_a   1.000
_cell.length_b   1.000
_cell.length_c   1.000
_cell.angle_alpha   90.00
_cell.angle_beta   90.00
_cell.angle_gamma   90.00
#
_symmetry.space_group_name_H-M   'P 1'
#
loop_
_entity.id
_entity.type
_entity.pdbx_description
1 polymer ?
#
loop_
_entity_poly.entity_id
_entity_poly.type
_entity_poly.pdbx_seq_one_letter_code
_entity_poly.pdbx_strand_id
1 'polypeptide(L)'
;MAYTYTDCKFVNIKDESDVVKRYFIKFPDDVEFRFKAGQFVMLDLPIPAKYTNRAYSIASPPSEDNIFELAIVLNPQGKGTPFLFEHASEGADVKVSKALGKFTITEPIEHDICFICTGTGIAPLRSMLLHIFNNNIPHKNIYMVFGNRWEKDIIYRKEMEELEALHPEFKFIPVLSRKNEGWTGRSGYVHAVYEELFSDKRPANFYICGWADMLHEARERLKNMGYDRKQVRFESYD
;
A
#
# COMPACT_ATOMS: atom_id res chain seq x y z
N MET A 1 -12.25 -8.66 20.71
CA MET A 1 -11.21 -9.63 21.13
C MET A 1 -9.92 -8.84 21.30
N ALA A 2 -9.17 -9.11 22.37
CA ALA A 2 -7.84 -8.50 22.54
C ALA A 2 -6.87 -9.13 21.53
N TYR A 3 -6.07 -8.31 20.85
CA TYR A 3 -5.00 -8.80 20.00
C TYR A 3 -3.85 -9.33 20.88
N THR A 4 -3.24 -10.44 20.48
CA THR A 4 -1.94 -10.86 21.02
C THR A 4 -0.86 -10.08 20.29
N TYR A 5 0.11 -9.53 21.05
CA TYR A 5 1.24 -8.79 20.53
C TYR A 5 2.55 -9.49 20.85
N THR A 6 3.50 -9.37 19.94
CA THR A 6 4.90 -9.79 20.10
C THR A 6 5.76 -8.54 20.22
N ASP A 7 6.75 -8.55 21.11
CA ASP A 7 7.76 -7.50 21.18
C ASP A 7 8.74 -7.67 20.01
N CYS A 8 8.75 -6.70 19.10
CA CYS A 8 9.57 -6.65 17.89
C CYS A 8 10.52 -5.46 17.95
N LYS A 9 11.47 -5.39 17.01
CA LYS A 9 12.45 -4.30 16.93
C LYS A 9 12.31 -3.49 15.65
N PHE A 10 12.39 -2.17 15.73
CA PHE A 10 12.71 -1.35 14.57
C PHE A 10 14.17 -1.62 14.16
N VAL A 11 14.40 -2.18 12.98
CA VAL A 11 15.75 -2.51 12.50
C VAL A 11 16.28 -1.49 11.49
N ASN A 12 15.40 -0.67 10.91
CA ASN A 12 15.76 0.45 10.04
C ASN A 12 14.59 1.44 9.99
N ILE A 13 14.88 2.75 9.90
CA ILE A 13 13.87 3.78 9.66
C ILE A 13 14.40 4.73 8.58
N LYS A 14 13.63 4.92 7.50
CA LYS A 14 14.00 5.81 6.39
C LYS A 14 12.95 6.90 6.18
N ASP A 15 13.41 8.11 5.95
CA ASP A 15 12.55 9.18 5.43
C ASP A 15 12.28 8.92 3.94
N GLU A 16 11.01 8.74 3.58
CA GLU A 16 10.57 8.55 2.19
C GLU A 16 10.08 9.88 1.59
N SER A 17 9.51 10.76 2.41
CA SER A 17 9.20 12.15 2.07
C SER A 17 9.14 13.01 3.34
N ASP A 18 8.85 14.31 3.20
CA ASP A 18 8.64 15.24 4.32
C ASP A 18 7.62 14.74 5.37
N VAL A 19 6.68 13.88 4.95
CA VAL A 19 5.56 13.43 5.77
C VAL A 19 5.39 11.91 5.78
N VAL A 20 6.28 11.15 5.14
CA VAL A 20 6.20 9.67 5.12
C VAL A 20 7.53 9.09 5.57
N LYS A 21 7.48 8.18 6.54
CA LYS A 21 8.61 7.36 6.98
C LYS A 21 8.34 5.89 6.68
N ARG A 22 9.40 5.16 6.35
CA ARG A 22 9.42 3.72 6.17
C ARG A 22 10.05 3.07 7.39
N TYR A 23 9.29 2.19 8.03
CA TYR A 23 9.71 1.48 9.24
C TYR A 23 9.91 0.02 8.91
N PHE A 24 11.14 -0.47 9.09
CA PHE A 24 11.48 -1.88 8.94
C PHE A 24 11.46 -2.51 10.32
N ILE A 25 10.60 -3.50 10.52
CA ILE A 25 10.36 -4.12 11.82
C ILE A 25 10.69 -5.60 11.72
N LYS A 26 11.47 -6.10 12.69
CA LYS A 26 11.87 -7.51 12.77
C LYS A 26 11.18 -8.19 13.95
N PHE A 27 10.51 -9.31 13.68
CA PHE A 27 10.06 -10.23 14.73
C PHE A 27 11.25 -11.01 15.31
N PRO A 28 11.20 -11.43 16.60
CA PRO A 28 12.23 -12.28 17.19
C PRO A 28 12.54 -13.53 16.34
N ASP A 29 13.80 -13.98 16.34
CA ASP A 29 14.24 -15.09 15.48
C ASP A 29 13.56 -16.43 15.83
N ASP A 30 13.08 -16.58 17.07
CA ASP A 30 12.34 -17.74 17.57
C ASP A 30 10.83 -17.68 17.30
N VAL A 31 10.34 -16.59 16.70
CA VAL A 31 8.94 -16.39 16.34
C VAL A 31 8.80 -16.36 14.82
N GLU A 32 8.11 -17.34 14.25
CA GLU A 32 7.85 -17.35 12.81
C GLU A 32 6.78 -16.31 12.44
N PHE A 33 7.16 -15.27 11.71
CA PHE A 33 6.21 -14.30 11.16
C PHE A 33 5.90 -14.61 9.70
N ARG A 34 4.63 -14.87 9.40
CA ARG A 34 4.13 -15.15 8.05
C ARG A 34 2.92 -14.30 7.75
N PHE A 35 2.87 -13.79 6.52
CA PHE A 35 1.75 -13.00 6.03
C PHE A 35 1.57 -13.21 4.54
N LYS A 36 0.37 -12.86 4.05
CA LYS A 36 0.08 -12.78 2.62
C LYS A 36 0.21 -11.33 2.17
N ALA A 37 0.72 -11.12 0.97
CA ALA A 37 0.88 -9.80 0.40
C ALA A 37 -0.45 -9.02 0.41
N GLY A 38 -0.40 -7.78 0.91
CA GLY A 38 -1.56 -6.91 1.13
C GLY A 38 -2.20 -6.96 2.52
N GLN A 39 -1.75 -7.85 3.41
CA GLN A 39 -2.18 -7.86 4.81
C GLN A 39 -1.59 -6.68 5.62
N PHE A 40 -2.17 -6.45 6.79
CA PHE A 40 -1.75 -5.41 7.73
C PHE A 40 -1.41 -5.99 9.12
N VAL A 41 -0.73 -5.21 9.95
CA VAL A 41 -0.50 -5.50 11.37
C VAL A 41 -1.10 -4.41 12.25
N MET A 42 -1.39 -4.74 13.52
CA MET A 42 -1.65 -3.76 14.56
C MET A 42 -0.34 -3.45 15.28
N LEU A 43 0.02 -2.17 15.39
CA LEU A 43 1.03 -1.70 16.34
C LEU A 43 0.34 -1.25 17.62
N ASP A 44 0.78 -1.75 18.78
CA ASP A 44 0.34 -1.26 20.09
C ASP A 44 1.31 -0.16 20.57
N LEU A 45 0.86 1.09 20.51
CA LEU A 45 1.69 2.26 20.78
C LEU A 45 1.43 2.76 22.21
N PRO A 46 2.46 3.14 22.99
CA PRO A 46 2.30 3.66 24.35
C PRO A 46 1.82 5.12 24.33
N ILE A 47 0.65 5.36 23.75
CA ILE A 47 0.02 6.68 23.60
C ILE A 47 -1.12 6.86 24.61
N PRO A 48 -1.34 8.09 25.13
CA PRO A 48 -2.44 8.37 26.05
C PRO A 48 -3.77 8.44 25.30
N ALA A 49 -4.32 7.28 24.93
CA ALA A 49 -5.57 7.12 24.19
C ALA A 49 -6.37 5.91 24.69
N LYS A 50 -7.70 5.96 24.54
CA LYS A 50 -8.59 4.81 24.85
C LYS A 50 -8.21 3.56 24.05
N TYR A 51 -7.79 3.75 22.79
CA TYR A 51 -7.26 2.70 21.94
C TYR A 51 -5.84 3.09 21.52
N THR A 52 -4.88 2.30 21.97
CA THR A 52 -3.45 2.45 21.72
C THR A 52 -3.02 1.86 20.38
N ASN A 53 -3.81 0.93 19.86
CA ASN A 53 -3.48 0.18 18.65
C ASN A 53 -3.80 0.93 17.35
N ARG A 54 -2.93 0.80 16.36
CA ARG A 54 -3.11 1.37 15.00
C ARG A 54 -2.82 0.31 13.96
N ALA A 55 -3.67 0.23 12.94
CA ALA A 55 -3.48 -0.67 11.81
C ALA A 55 -2.55 -0.02 10.79
N TYR A 56 -1.59 -0.79 10.28
CA TYR A 56 -0.71 -0.38 9.19
C TYR A 56 -0.47 -1.54 8.25
N SER A 57 -0.67 -1.28 6.95
CA SER A 57 -0.48 -2.29 5.91
C SER A 57 0.98 -2.53 5.63
N ILE A 58 1.30 -3.81 5.42
CA ILE A 58 2.65 -4.24 5.12
C ILE A 58 2.97 -3.81 3.70
N ALA A 59 4.04 -3.05 3.54
CA ALA A 59 4.51 -2.48 2.28
C ALA A 59 5.51 -3.39 1.55
N SER A 60 6.20 -4.28 2.27
CA SER A 60 7.13 -5.26 1.73
C SER A 60 6.40 -6.52 1.25
N PRO A 61 6.97 -7.29 0.30
CA PRO A 61 6.46 -8.64 0.01
C PRO A 61 6.71 -9.58 1.20
N PRO A 62 5.98 -10.70 1.30
CA PRO A 62 6.31 -11.79 2.22
C PRO A 62 7.76 -12.24 2.07
N SER A 63 8.45 -12.44 3.19
CA SER A 63 9.84 -12.90 3.27
C SER A 63 10.02 -13.91 4.41
N GLU A 64 11.15 -14.61 4.41
CA GLU A 64 11.51 -15.59 5.44
C GLU A 64 12.41 -15.01 6.56
N ASP A 65 12.88 -13.77 6.40
CA ASP A 65 13.83 -13.10 7.31
C ASP A 65 13.16 -12.45 8.54
N ASN A 66 11.85 -12.65 8.71
CA ASN A 66 11.03 -12.06 9.77
C ASN A 66 11.01 -10.52 9.77
N ILE A 67 11.47 -9.87 8.69
CA ILE A 67 11.46 -8.42 8.53
C ILE A 67 10.31 -8.02 7.61
N PHE A 68 9.59 -6.99 8.00
CA PHE A 68 8.59 -6.37 7.13
C PHE A 68 8.68 -4.85 7.18
N GLU A 69 8.15 -4.22 6.15
CA GLU A 69 8.18 -2.77 5.98
C GLU A 69 6.78 -2.18 6.17
N LEU A 70 6.67 -1.04 6.85
CA LEU A 70 5.48 -0.19 6.91
C LEU A 70 5.78 1.19 6.31
N ALA A 71 4.87 1.72 5.50
CA ALA A 71 4.90 3.11 5.01
C ALA A 71 3.88 3.95 5.78
N ILE A 72 4.35 4.87 6.63
CA ILE A 72 3.48 5.59 7.56
C ILE A 72 3.55 7.08 7.27
N VAL A 73 2.39 7.65 6.95
CA VAL A 73 2.21 9.10 6.79
C VAL A 73 1.97 9.76 8.14
N LEU A 74 2.59 10.93 8.37
CA LEU A 74 2.31 11.76 9.53
C LEU A 74 0.92 12.37 9.40
N ASN A 75 0.04 12.00 10.33
CA ASN A 75 -1.17 12.75 10.64
C ASN A 75 -0.93 13.58 11.92
N PRO A 76 -0.69 14.91 11.80
CA PRO A 76 -0.41 15.77 12.96
C PRO A 76 -1.57 15.88 13.95
N GLN A 77 -2.80 15.61 13.51
CA GLN A 77 -3.99 15.64 14.37
C GLN A 77 -4.21 14.31 15.11
N GLY A 78 -3.51 13.25 14.70
CA GLY A 78 -3.55 11.94 15.34
C GLY A 78 -2.65 11.85 16.57
N LYS A 79 -2.75 10.74 17.29
CA LYS A 79 -1.84 10.41 18.42
C LYS A 79 -0.79 9.35 18.08
N GLY A 80 -1.10 8.45 17.14
CA GLY A 80 -0.23 7.32 16.81
C GLY A 80 0.96 7.71 15.93
N THR A 81 0.70 8.39 14.81
CA THR A 81 1.77 8.74 13.87
C THR A 81 2.72 9.81 14.41
N PRO A 82 2.30 10.86 15.16
CA PRO A 82 3.28 11.76 15.78
C PRO A 82 4.16 11.03 16.79
N PHE A 83 3.59 10.13 17.60
CA PHE A 83 4.37 9.31 18.53
C PHE A 83 5.44 8.48 17.81
N LEU A 84 5.07 7.79 16.71
CA LEU A 84 6.03 7.03 15.91
C LEU A 84 7.10 7.92 15.25
N PHE A 85 6.76 9.14 14.85
CA PHE A 85 7.71 10.06 14.22
C PHE A 85 8.70 10.64 15.23
N GLU A 86 8.28 10.84 16.47
CA GLU A 86 9.08 11.44 17.55
C GLU A 86 9.90 10.42 18.34
N HIS A 87 9.36 9.21 18.59
CA HIS A 87 9.95 8.27 19.55
C HIS A 87 10.49 6.98 18.94
N ALA A 88 10.13 6.63 17.71
CA ALA A 88 10.69 5.44 17.09
C ALA A 88 12.13 5.70 16.64
N SER A 89 13.04 4.79 17.01
CA SER A 89 14.44 4.78 16.60
C SER A 89 14.89 3.35 16.33
N GLU A 90 15.94 3.18 15.54
CA GLU A 90 16.54 1.87 15.32
C GLU A 90 16.97 1.23 16.65
N GLY A 91 16.65 -0.06 16.83
CA GLY A 91 16.87 -0.83 18.06
C GLY A 91 15.77 -0.70 19.12
N ALA A 92 14.84 0.25 18.97
CA ALA A 92 13.73 0.41 19.91
C ALA A 92 12.67 -0.70 19.75
N ASP A 93 11.99 -1.01 20.85
CA ASP A 93 10.91 -2.00 20.90
C ASP A 93 9.60 -1.45 20.34
N VAL A 94 8.85 -2.33 19.69
CA VAL A 94 7.48 -2.09 19.22
C VAL A 94 6.64 -3.36 19.33
N LYS A 95 5.43 -3.22 19.87
CA LYS A 95 4.50 -4.35 20.00
C LYS A 95 3.69 -4.52 18.72
N VAL A 96 3.77 -5.69 18.11
CA VAL A 96 3.16 -5.98 16.80
C VAL A 96 2.24 -7.21 16.91
N SER A 97 1.04 -7.12 16.34
CA SER A 97 0.17 -8.30 16.22
C SER A 97 0.67 -9.24 15.13
N LYS A 98 0.11 -10.46 15.07
CA LYS A 98 0.15 -11.24 13.82
C LYS A 98 -0.43 -10.45 12.64
N ALA A 99 -0.15 -10.89 11.42
CA ALA A 99 -0.77 -10.33 10.22
C ALA A 99 -2.29 -10.59 10.19
N LEU A 100 -3.02 -9.60 9.70
CA LEU A 100 -4.48 -9.52 9.66
C LEU A 100 -4.94 -9.02 8.27
N GLY A 101 -6.24 -9.09 8.03
CA GLY A 101 -6.84 -8.61 6.79
C GLY A 101 -7.00 -9.68 5.72
N LYS A 102 -7.89 -9.38 4.77
CA LYS A 102 -8.26 -10.26 3.63
C LYS A 102 -8.03 -9.58 2.28
N PHE A 103 -7.44 -8.37 2.29
CA PHE A 103 -7.08 -7.64 1.09
C PHE A 103 -5.78 -8.24 0.54
N THR A 104 -5.88 -9.42 -0.06
CA THR A 104 -4.75 -10.15 -0.61
C THR A 104 -4.95 -10.38 -2.09
N ILE A 105 -3.83 -10.54 -2.81
CA ILE A 105 -3.88 -10.98 -4.21
C ILE A 105 -4.62 -12.32 -4.32
N THR A 106 -5.41 -12.47 -5.38
CA THR A 106 -6.08 -13.74 -5.70
C THR A 106 -5.31 -14.44 -6.80
N GLU A 107 -4.90 -15.67 -6.51
CA GLU A 107 -4.21 -16.55 -7.43
C GLU A 107 -5.12 -17.73 -7.79
N PRO A 108 -5.08 -18.25 -9.03
CA PRO A 108 -4.23 -17.80 -10.15
C PRO A 108 -4.64 -16.42 -10.70
N ILE A 109 -3.68 -15.69 -11.28
CA ILE A 109 -3.90 -14.38 -11.90
C ILE A 109 -4.21 -14.57 -13.40
N GLU A 110 -5.49 -14.63 -13.75
CA GLU A 110 -5.94 -14.93 -15.12
C GLU A 110 -6.28 -13.69 -15.96
N HIS A 111 -6.33 -12.52 -15.33
CA HIS A 111 -6.81 -11.26 -15.89
C HIS A 111 -5.82 -10.13 -15.58
N ASP A 112 -5.94 -9.02 -16.31
CA ASP A 112 -5.16 -7.83 -16.01
C ASP A 112 -5.43 -7.36 -14.57
N ILE A 113 -4.42 -6.77 -13.94
CA ILE A 113 -4.54 -6.17 -12.60
C ILE A 113 -4.47 -4.66 -12.72
N CYS A 114 -5.40 -3.96 -12.10
CA CYS A 114 -5.35 -2.51 -11.92
C CYS A 114 -5.27 -2.18 -10.43
N PHE A 115 -4.07 -1.83 -9.99
CA PHE A 115 -3.81 -1.24 -8.69
C PHE A 115 -4.17 0.25 -8.74
N ILE A 116 -5.06 0.69 -7.86
CA ILE A 116 -5.50 2.09 -7.78
C ILE A 116 -5.25 2.58 -6.36
N CYS A 117 -4.42 3.61 -6.19
CA CYS A 117 -4.13 4.10 -4.85
C CYS A 117 -3.89 5.60 -4.76
N THR A 118 -3.89 6.10 -3.52
CA THR A 118 -3.51 7.46 -3.16
C THR A 118 -2.66 7.49 -1.90
N GLY A 119 -1.63 8.34 -1.83
CA GLY A 119 -0.73 8.45 -0.67
C GLY A 119 -0.16 7.09 -0.22
N THR A 120 -0.19 6.80 1.09
CA THR A 120 0.29 5.53 1.64
C THR A 120 -0.59 4.32 1.30
N GLY A 121 -1.72 4.51 0.59
CA GLY A 121 -2.51 3.42 0.03
C GLY A 121 -1.75 2.54 -0.96
N ILE A 122 -0.60 2.99 -1.47
CA ILE A 122 0.29 2.15 -2.28
C ILE A 122 0.92 1.00 -1.48
N ALA A 123 1.04 1.09 -0.16
CA ALA A 123 1.72 0.09 0.67
C ALA A 123 1.25 -1.37 0.43
N PRO A 124 -0.05 -1.73 0.62
CA PRO A 124 -0.48 -3.10 0.36
C PRO A 124 -0.34 -3.49 -1.12
N LEU A 125 -0.45 -2.55 -2.05
CA LEU A 125 -0.38 -2.82 -3.50
C LEU A 125 1.06 -3.07 -3.94
N ARG A 126 2.02 -2.34 -3.37
CA ARG A 126 3.46 -2.59 -3.50
C ARG A 126 3.82 -3.97 -2.98
N SER A 127 3.29 -4.36 -1.81
CA SER A 127 3.49 -5.70 -1.25
C SER A 127 3.01 -6.78 -2.24
N MET A 128 1.82 -6.61 -2.83
CA MET A 128 1.30 -7.53 -3.85
C MET A 128 2.15 -7.55 -5.13
N LEU A 129 2.54 -6.39 -5.65
CA LEU A 129 3.35 -6.27 -6.86
C LEU A 129 4.70 -6.97 -6.69
N LEU A 130 5.40 -6.69 -5.60
CA LEU A 130 6.70 -7.30 -5.31
C LEU A 130 6.56 -8.81 -5.05
N HIS A 131 5.48 -9.27 -4.42
CA HIS A 131 5.20 -10.69 -4.26
C HIS A 131 5.05 -11.40 -5.61
N ILE A 132 4.31 -10.78 -6.55
CA ILE A 132 4.12 -11.31 -7.90
C ILE A 132 5.46 -11.45 -8.63
N PHE A 133 6.27 -10.38 -8.66
CA PHE A 133 7.54 -10.40 -9.39
C PHE A 133 8.61 -11.27 -8.73
N ASN A 134 8.79 -11.18 -7.41
CA ASN A 134 9.82 -11.95 -6.71
C ASN A 134 9.61 -13.46 -6.81
N ASN A 135 8.35 -13.91 -6.92
CA ASN A 135 8.01 -15.32 -7.03
C ASN A 135 7.73 -15.77 -8.47
N ASN A 136 7.92 -14.90 -9.47
CA ASN A 136 7.61 -15.18 -10.88
C ASN A 136 6.20 -15.77 -11.08
N ILE A 137 5.20 -15.25 -10.36
CA ILE A 137 3.84 -15.75 -10.44
C ILE A 137 3.31 -15.47 -11.85
N PRO A 138 2.71 -16.42 -12.57
CA PRO A 138 2.14 -16.13 -13.89
C PRO A 138 1.04 -15.06 -13.82
N HIS A 139 1.15 -14.01 -14.64
CA HIS A 139 0.19 -12.91 -14.71
C HIS A 139 0.08 -12.32 -16.13
N LYS A 140 -0.94 -11.47 -16.32
CA LYS A 140 -1.10 -10.61 -17.51
C LYS A 140 -0.54 -9.21 -17.23
N ASN A 141 -1.14 -8.16 -17.78
CA ASN A 141 -0.68 -6.79 -17.55
C ASN A 141 -1.03 -6.33 -16.14
N ILE A 142 -0.15 -5.52 -15.55
CA ILE A 142 -0.34 -4.90 -14.24
C ILE A 142 -0.20 -3.39 -14.40
N TYR A 143 -1.17 -2.64 -13.91
CA TYR A 143 -1.18 -1.17 -13.94
C TYR A 143 -1.22 -0.64 -12.51
N MET A 144 -0.35 0.33 -12.19
CA MET A 144 -0.37 1.05 -10.91
C MET A 144 -0.78 2.51 -11.16
N VAL A 145 -2.07 2.78 -11.00
CA VAL A 145 -2.64 4.14 -11.10
C VAL A 145 -2.54 4.82 -9.74
N PHE A 146 -1.59 5.74 -9.59
CA PHE A 146 -1.22 6.31 -8.30
C PHE A 146 -1.49 7.81 -8.20
N GLY A 147 -2.56 8.17 -7.48
CA GLY A 147 -3.02 9.55 -7.31
C GLY A 147 -2.34 10.29 -6.18
N ASN A 148 -1.76 11.44 -6.47
CA ASN A 148 -1.10 12.31 -5.51
C ASN A 148 -1.49 13.79 -5.74
N ARG A 149 -1.19 14.66 -4.77
CA ARG A 149 -1.40 16.10 -4.93
C ARG A 149 -0.25 16.73 -5.69
N TRP A 150 0.96 16.47 -5.23
CA TRP A 150 2.19 17.02 -5.76
C TRP A 150 3.16 15.92 -6.18
N GLU A 151 4.08 16.24 -7.08
CA GLU A 151 5.08 15.28 -7.57
C GLU A 151 5.97 14.75 -6.43
N LYS A 152 6.28 15.61 -5.45
CA LYS A 152 7.04 15.23 -4.25
C LYS A 152 6.34 14.23 -3.32
N ASP A 153 5.03 14.04 -3.49
CA ASP A 153 4.24 13.11 -2.67
C ASP A 153 4.26 11.68 -3.26
N ILE A 154 4.87 11.48 -4.44
CA ILE A 154 4.95 10.17 -5.09
C ILE A 154 6.03 9.32 -4.39
N ILE A 155 5.62 8.66 -3.31
CA ILE A 155 6.46 7.68 -2.61
C ILE A 155 6.72 6.44 -3.48
N TYR A 156 7.86 5.78 -3.28
CA TYR A 156 8.36 4.63 -4.05
C TYR A 156 8.58 4.88 -5.55
N ARG A 157 8.57 6.13 -6.01
CA ARG A 157 8.63 6.47 -7.44
C ARG A 157 9.76 5.77 -8.19
N LYS A 158 10.99 5.94 -7.69
CA LYS A 158 12.18 5.38 -8.33
C LYS A 158 12.09 3.86 -8.47
N GLU A 159 11.64 3.17 -7.43
CA GLU A 159 11.46 1.72 -7.46
C GLU A 159 10.39 1.31 -8.48
N MET A 160 9.26 2.02 -8.55
CA MET A 160 8.21 1.71 -9.51
C MET A 160 8.66 1.95 -10.96
N GLU A 161 9.43 3.01 -11.22
CA GLU A 161 10.03 3.29 -12.53
C GLU A 161 11.08 2.23 -12.93
N GLU A 162 11.90 1.78 -11.97
CA GLU A 162 12.86 0.69 -12.18
C GLU A 162 12.14 -0.63 -12.49
N LEU A 163 11.07 -0.96 -11.75
CA LEU A 163 10.25 -2.14 -12.01
C LEU A 163 9.57 -2.07 -13.40
N GLU A 164 9.06 -0.91 -13.81
CA GLU A 164 8.47 -0.74 -15.14
C GLU A 164 9.49 -0.95 -16.27
N ALA A 165 10.74 -0.53 -16.06
CA ALA A 165 11.83 -0.78 -17.01
C ALA A 165 12.22 -2.27 -17.09
N LEU A 166 12.11 -3.00 -15.98
CA LEU A 166 12.44 -4.42 -15.88
C LEU A 166 11.30 -5.34 -16.38
N HIS A 167 10.05 -4.93 -16.20
CA HIS A 167 8.84 -5.73 -16.46
C HIS A 167 7.96 -5.04 -17.50
N PRO A 168 8.05 -5.40 -18.80
CA PRO A 168 7.31 -4.75 -19.88
C PRO A 168 5.77 -4.74 -19.70
N GLU A 169 5.24 -5.75 -19.02
CA GLU A 169 3.83 -5.95 -18.68
C GLU A 169 3.36 -5.11 -17.48
N PHE A 170 4.28 -4.45 -16.76
CA PHE A 170 3.97 -3.49 -15.71
C PHE A 170 3.93 -2.07 -16.27
N LYS A 171 2.99 -1.26 -15.79
CA LYS A 171 2.93 0.17 -16.06
C LYS A 171 2.73 0.98 -14.78
N PHE A 172 3.62 1.93 -14.52
CA PHE A 172 3.49 2.85 -13.40
C PHE A 172 2.90 4.18 -13.89
N ILE A 173 1.75 4.56 -13.35
CA ILE A 173 0.95 5.68 -13.85
C ILE A 173 0.67 6.66 -12.70
N PRO A 174 1.65 7.52 -12.37
CA PRO A 174 1.44 8.60 -11.41
C PRO A 174 0.46 9.64 -11.97
N VAL A 175 -0.46 10.09 -11.13
CA VAL A 175 -1.52 11.06 -11.46
C VAL A 175 -1.51 12.21 -10.46
N LEU A 176 -1.36 13.44 -10.92
CA LEU A 176 -1.30 14.62 -10.05
C LEU A 176 -2.58 15.45 -10.12
N SER A 177 -3.23 15.63 -8.97
CA SER A 177 -4.48 16.39 -8.84
C SER A 177 -4.28 17.91 -8.76
N ARG A 178 -3.05 18.37 -8.48
CA ARG A 178 -2.68 19.79 -8.52
C ARG A 178 -1.75 20.07 -9.70
N LYS A 179 -1.75 21.32 -10.15
CA LYS A 179 -0.83 21.78 -11.19
C LYS A 179 0.59 21.77 -10.65
N ASN A 180 1.45 20.94 -11.23
CA ASN A 180 2.89 20.88 -10.93
C ASN A 180 3.64 21.43 -12.15
N GLU A 181 4.55 22.38 -11.93
CA GLU A 181 5.34 22.94 -13.03
C GLU A 181 6.25 21.87 -13.61
N GLY A 182 6.31 21.77 -14.95
CA GLY A 182 7.12 20.77 -15.63
C GLY A 182 6.54 19.35 -15.64
N TRP A 183 5.42 19.09 -14.96
CA TRP A 183 4.77 17.77 -14.99
C TRP A 183 4.18 17.47 -16.37
N THR A 184 4.68 16.40 -17.00
CA THR A 184 4.23 15.92 -18.32
C THR A 184 3.37 14.65 -18.23
N GLY A 185 3.22 14.08 -17.03
CA GLY A 185 2.41 12.89 -16.79
C GLY A 185 0.91 13.17 -16.68
N ARG A 186 0.16 12.18 -16.17
CA ARG A 186 -1.30 12.31 -16.04
C ARG A 186 -1.68 13.35 -15.00
N SER A 187 -2.67 14.17 -15.31
CA SER A 187 -3.21 15.20 -14.42
C SER A 187 -4.68 14.93 -14.09
N GLY A 188 -5.13 15.39 -12.92
CA GLY A 188 -6.49 15.19 -12.44
C GLY A 188 -6.59 14.08 -11.39
N TYR A 189 -7.67 13.30 -11.43
CA TYR A 189 -7.92 12.22 -10.47
C TYR A 189 -7.74 10.85 -11.14
N VAL A 190 -7.43 9.84 -10.32
CA VAL A 190 -7.20 8.45 -10.77
C VAL A 190 -8.38 7.88 -11.57
N HIS A 191 -9.60 8.38 -11.31
CA HIS A 191 -10.85 7.92 -11.93
C HIS A 191 -10.82 7.92 -13.45
N ALA A 192 -10.54 9.08 -14.04
CA ALA A 192 -10.51 9.22 -15.49
C ALA A 192 -9.43 8.34 -16.14
N VAL A 193 -8.33 8.09 -15.43
CA VAL A 193 -7.18 7.34 -15.94
C VAL A 193 -7.51 5.86 -16.08
N TYR A 194 -8.05 5.21 -15.03
CA TYR A 194 -8.45 3.81 -15.17
C TYR A 194 -9.69 3.63 -16.05
N GLU A 195 -10.59 4.62 -16.12
CA GLU A 195 -11.74 4.60 -17.03
C GLU A 195 -11.28 4.57 -18.49
N GLU A 196 -10.27 5.37 -18.84
CA GLU A 196 -9.64 5.37 -20.17
C GLU A 196 -8.90 4.05 -20.45
N LEU A 197 -8.04 3.61 -19.53
CA LEU A 197 -7.24 2.38 -19.67
C LEU A 197 -8.08 1.12 -19.90
N PHE A 198 -9.29 1.09 -19.36
CA PHE A 198 -10.20 -0.06 -19.39
C PHE A 198 -11.52 0.26 -20.11
N SER A 199 -11.49 1.23 -21.03
CA SER A 199 -12.65 1.64 -21.84
C SER A 199 -13.18 0.52 -22.76
N ASP A 200 -12.32 -0.44 -23.11
CA ASP A 200 -12.65 -1.66 -23.85
C ASP A 200 -13.36 -2.74 -23.00
N LYS A 201 -13.45 -2.53 -21.68
CA LYS A 201 -14.12 -3.42 -20.71
C LYS A 201 -13.57 -4.84 -20.68
N ARG A 202 -12.30 -5.02 -21.04
CA ARG A 202 -11.64 -6.34 -20.97
C ARG A 202 -11.62 -6.88 -19.53
N PRO A 203 -11.61 -8.21 -19.32
CA PRO A 203 -11.54 -8.77 -17.97
C PRO A 203 -10.33 -8.26 -17.18
N ALA A 204 -10.58 -7.71 -16.01
CA ALA A 204 -9.57 -7.19 -15.09
C ALA A 204 -9.99 -7.37 -13.63
N ASN A 205 -9.00 -7.35 -12.73
CA ASN A 205 -9.18 -7.29 -11.29
C ASN A 205 -8.63 -5.97 -10.75
N PHE A 206 -9.44 -5.26 -9.97
CA PHE A 206 -9.13 -3.95 -9.39
C PHE A 206 -8.85 -4.10 -7.90
N TYR A 207 -7.71 -3.57 -7.47
CA TYR A 207 -7.30 -3.53 -6.07
C TYR A 207 -7.08 -2.08 -5.70
N ILE A 208 -7.94 -1.56 -4.82
CA ILE A 208 -8.06 -0.13 -4.57
C ILE A 208 -7.73 0.18 -3.11
N CYS A 209 -6.83 1.13 -2.87
CA CYS A 209 -6.47 1.47 -1.51
C CYS A 209 -6.09 2.95 -1.35
N GLY A 210 -6.70 3.65 -0.39
CA GLY A 210 -6.47 5.08 -0.21
C GLY A 210 -7.57 5.74 0.62
N TRP A 211 -7.78 7.03 0.34
CA TRP A 211 -8.79 7.83 1.04
C TRP A 211 -10.22 7.39 0.70
N ALA A 212 -11.13 7.44 1.67
CA ALA A 212 -12.47 6.87 1.60
C ALA A 212 -13.32 7.35 0.42
N ASP A 213 -13.35 8.65 0.13
CA ASP A 213 -14.19 9.16 -0.95
C ASP A 213 -13.69 8.67 -2.32
N MET A 214 -12.37 8.56 -2.51
CA MET A 214 -11.78 7.97 -3.72
C MET A 214 -12.23 6.51 -3.88
N LEU A 215 -12.24 5.73 -2.80
CA LEU A 215 -12.69 4.35 -2.83
C LEU A 215 -14.18 4.22 -3.18
N HIS A 216 -15.01 5.06 -2.56
CA HIS A 216 -16.45 5.09 -2.80
C HIS A 216 -16.76 5.46 -4.26
N GLU A 217 -16.13 6.52 -4.78
CA GLU A 217 -16.26 6.92 -6.18
C GLU A 217 -15.76 5.84 -7.14
N ALA A 218 -14.60 5.23 -6.86
CA ALA A 218 -14.03 4.21 -7.74
C ALA A 218 -14.95 2.99 -7.86
N ARG A 219 -15.59 2.58 -6.76
CA ARG A 219 -16.52 1.46 -6.74
C ARG A 219 -17.73 1.70 -7.64
N GLU A 220 -18.38 2.86 -7.53
CA GLU A 220 -19.56 3.17 -8.35
C GLU A 220 -19.17 3.34 -9.83
N ARG A 221 -18.02 3.96 -10.10
CA ARG A 221 -17.51 4.13 -11.47
C ARG A 221 -17.19 2.79 -12.14
N LEU A 222 -16.46 1.90 -11.48
CA LEU A 222 -16.13 0.56 -12.02
C LEU A 222 -17.37 -0.31 -12.24
N LYS A 223 -18.36 -0.21 -11.34
CA LYS A 223 -19.67 -0.83 -11.54
C LYS A 223 -20.36 -0.29 -12.79
N ASN A 224 -20.34 1.03 -13.01
CA ASN A 224 -20.93 1.66 -14.21
C ASN A 224 -20.18 1.29 -15.50
N MET A 225 -18.89 0.98 -15.42
CA MET A 225 -18.12 0.41 -16.54
C MET A 225 -18.53 -1.03 -16.86
N GLY A 226 -19.16 -1.74 -15.93
CA GLY A 226 -19.66 -3.11 -16.10
C GLY A 226 -18.89 -4.19 -15.34
N TYR A 227 -17.98 -3.82 -14.44
CA TYR A 227 -17.21 -4.78 -13.64
C TYR A 227 -18.02 -5.32 -12.45
N ASP A 228 -17.91 -6.63 -12.21
CA ASP A 228 -18.58 -7.28 -11.09
C ASP A 228 -17.90 -6.95 -9.75
N ARG A 229 -18.67 -6.99 -8.66
CA ARG A 229 -18.16 -6.76 -7.31
C ARG A 229 -17.00 -7.71 -6.93
N LYS A 230 -16.96 -8.93 -7.46
CA LYS A 230 -15.86 -9.89 -7.20
C LYS A 230 -14.54 -9.47 -7.83
N GLN A 231 -14.59 -8.66 -8.89
CA GLN A 231 -13.42 -8.10 -9.57
C GLN A 231 -12.88 -6.86 -8.86
N VAL A 232 -13.65 -6.23 -7.97
CA VAL A 232 -13.26 -4.99 -7.29
C VAL A 232 -13.05 -5.25 -5.80
N ARG A 233 -11.79 -5.17 -5.37
CA ARG A 233 -11.36 -5.34 -3.97
C ARG A 233 -10.81 -4.03 -3.47
N PHE A 234 -11.12 -3.68 -2.23
CA PHE A 234 -10.66 -2.42 -1.67
C PHE A 234 -10.37 -2.51 -0.18
N GLU A 235 -9.49 -1.63 0.28
CA GLU A 235 -9.18 -1.39 1.69
C GLU A 235 -9.06 0.13 1.93
N SER A 236 -9.71 0.63 2.97
CA SER A 236 -9.66 2.04 3.38
C SER A 236 -8.78 2.24 4.59
N TYR A 237 -8.05 3.35 4.64
CA TYR A 237 -7.35 3.82 5.83
C TYR A 237 -7.94 5.15 6.26
N ASP A 238 -8.93 5.08 7.16
CA ASP A 238 -9.46 6.22 7.92
C ASP A 238 -9.15 6.04 9.42
#